data_AF-A0A938JYD2-F1
#
_entry.id   AF-A0A938JYD2-F1
#
_cell.length_a   1.000
_cell.length_b   1.000
_cell.length_c   1.000
_cell.angle_alpha   90.00
_cell.angle_beta   90.00
_cell.angle_gamma   90.00
#
_symmetry.space_group_name_H-M   'P 1'
#
loop_
_entity.id
_entity.type
_entity.pdbx_description
1 polymer ?
#
loop_
_entity_poly.entity_id
_entity_poly.type
_entity_poly.pdbx_seq_one_letter_code
_entity_poly.pdbx_strand_id
1 'polypeptide(L)'
;MQNQLSEDILKLLKDPNTLIPVITQEASTGEVLMLAYMNTEALSISIKTGQATYWSRSRNELWVKGATSGNTQLIHAIWLDCDGDAILLKVEQNGVACHTGDKSCFHQNIK
;
A
#
# COMPACT_ATOMS: atom_id res chain seq x y z
N MET A 1 19.75 -7.71 -8.62
CA MET A 1 20.11 -6.69 -7.60
C MET A 1 18.93 -6.56 -6.67
N GLN A 2 19.07 -7.06 -5.44
CA GLN A 2 17.96 -7.36 -4.53
C GLN A 2 17.20 -6.08 -4.16
N ASN A 3 15.88 -6.08 -4.38
CA ASN A 3 14.96 -5.11 -3.78
C ASN A 3 14.84 -5.47 -2.29
N GLN A 4 15.86 -5.13 -1.51
CA GLN A 4 15.90 -5.40 -0.08
C GLN A 4 15.71 -4.09 0.67
N LEU A 5 14.87 -4.12 1.71
CA LEU A 5 14.76 -3.02 2.66
C LEU A 5 16.10 -2.81 3.38
N SER A 6 16.39 -1.58 3.79
CA SER A 6 17.54 -1.33 4.65
C SER A 6 17.35 -2.01 6.02
N GLU A 7 18.45 -2.39 6.65
CA GLU A 7 18.46 -2.94 8.01
C GLU A 7 17.74 -2.04 9.02
N ASP A 8 17.86 -0.72 8.85
CA ASP A 8 17.19 0.25 9.73
C ASP A 8 15.67 0.17 9.61
N ILE A 9 15.14 -0.03 8.40
CA ILE A 9 13.69 -0.19 8.20
C ILE A 9 13.23 -1.56 8.73
N LEU A 10 14.00 -2.62 8.49
CA LEU A 10 13.65 -3.98 8.94
C LEU A 10 13.49 -4.04 10.47
N LYS A 11 14.33 -3.33 11.22
CA LYS A 11 14.25 -3.25 12.70
C LYS A 11 13.02 -2.52 13.22
N LEU A 12 12.38 -1.69 12.41
CA LEU A 12 11.16 -0.98 12.78
C LEU A 12 9.92 -1.86 12.64
N LEU A 13 9.97 -2.90 11.79
CA LEU A 13 8.85 -3.79 11.55
C LEU A 13 8.69 -4.79 12.71
N LYS A 14 7.44 -5.04 13.13
CA LYS A 14 7.12 -6.00 14.19
C LYS A 14 7.51 -7.42 13.83
N ASP A 15 7.15 -7.85 12.62
CA ASP A 15 7.58 -9.11 12.04
C ASP A 15 7.77 -8.97 10.52
N PRO A 16 9.03 -8.82 10.04
CA PRO A 16 9.33 -8.65 8.62
C PRO A 16 9.07 -9.91 7.78
N ASN A 17 8.73 -11.05 8.38
CA ASN A 17 8.37 -12.28 7.66
C ASN A 17 6.86 -12.39 7.40
N THR A 18 6.07 -11.48 7.96
CA THR A 18 4.61 -11.48 7.81
C THR A 18 4.14 -10.43 6.81
N LEU A 19 2.87 -10.55 6.43
CA LEU A 19 2.19 -9.55 5.62
C LEU A 19 1.76 -8.39 6.51
N ILE A 20 2.21 -7.19 6.15
CA ILE A 20 1.93 -5.94 6.85
C ILE A 20 0.65 -5.33 6.26
N PRO A 21 -0.42 -5.15 7.05
CA PRO A 21 -1.58 -4.34 6.66
C PRO A 21 -1.17 -2.94 6.21
N VAL A 22 -1.76 -2.48 5.10
CA VAL A 22 -1.53 -1.15 4.55
C VAL A 22 -2.84 -0.43 4.33
N ILE A 23 -3.04 0.66 5.07
CA ILE A 23 -4.11 1.62 4.83
C ILE A 23 -3.62 2.62 3.80
N THR A 24 -4.37 2.81 2.73
CA THR A 24 -4.05 3.80 1.70
C THR A 24 -5.04 4.94 1.75
N GLN A 25 -4.53 6.15 1.86
CA GLN A 25 -5.32 7.37 2.05
C GLN A 25 -4.95 8.39 0.98
N GLU A 26 -5.96 9.06 0.44
CA GLU A 26 -5.77 10.21 -0.45
C GLU A 26 -5.01 11.31 0.31
N ALA A 27 -3.92 11.78 -0.28
CA ALA A 27 -3.02 12.73 0.37
C ALA A 27 -3.69 14.08 0.58
N SER A 28 -4.51 14.50 -0.40
CA SER A 28 -5.17 15.80 -0.43
C SER A 28 -6.37 15.92 0.52
N THR A 29 -7.19 14.86 0.63
CA THR A 29 -8.46 14.90 1.37
C THR A 29 -8.44 14.15 2.69
N GLY A 30 -7.52 13.19 2.86
CA GLY A 30 -7.58 12.26 3.98
C GLY A 30 -8.66 11.16 3.81
N GLU A 31 -9.27 11.00 2.64
CA GLU A 31 -10.18 9.89 2.39
C GLU A 31 -9.42 8.56 2.41
N VAL A 32 -9.90 7.58 3.18
CA VAL A 32 -9.36 6.21 3.13
C VAL A 32 -9.84 5.56 1.84
N LEU A 33 -8.90 5.15 1.00
CA LEU A 33 -9.14 4.59 -0.33
C LEU A 33 -9.27 3.08 -0.32
N MET A 34 -8.36 2.39 0.38
CA MET A 34 -8.35 0.92 0.44
C MET A 34 -7.49 0.39 1.58
N LEU A 35 -7.69 -0.88 1.90
CA LEU A 35 -6.79 -1.71 2.70
C LEU A 35 -6.20 -2.81 1.81
N ALA A 36 -4.88 -3.00 1.88
CA ALA A 36 -4.18 -4.11 1.25
C ALA A 36 -3.07 -4.63 2.18
N TYR A 37 -2.19 -5.47 1.65
CA TYR A 37 -1.08 -6.04 2.39
C TYR A 37 0.21 -5.84 1.60
N MET A 38 1.34 -5.71 2.30
CA MET A 38 2.67 -5.73 1.71
C MET A 38 3.51 -6.81 2.41
N ASN A 39 4.33 -7.53 1.66
CA ASN A 39 5.52 -8.15 2.20
C ASN A 39 6.69 -7.15 2.11
N THR A 40 7.87 -7.51 2.62
CA THR A 40 9.05 -6.65 2.60
C THR A 40 9.51 -6.27 1.19
N GLU A 41 9.34 -7.16 0.21
CA GLU A 41 9.64 -6.87 -1.19
C GLU A 41 8.69 -5.81 -1.79
N ALA A 42 7.38 -5.93 -1.54
CA ALA A 42 6.38 -4.95 -1.96
C ALA A 42 6.64 -3.57 -1.36
N LEU A 43 7.01 -3.51 -0.08
CA LEU A 43 7.41 -2.26 0.58
C LEU A 43 8.70 -1.68 -0.03
N SER A 44 9.71 -2.51 -0.30
CA SER A 44 10.97 -2.09 -0.92
C SER A 44 10.73 -1.49 -2.31
N ILE A 45 9.92 -2.15 -3.14
CA ILE A 45 9.54 -1.65 -4.47
C ILE A 45 8.76 -0.35 -4.34
N SER A 46 7.83 -0.25 -3.38
CA SER A 46 7.04 0.97 -3.16
C SER A 46 7.91 2.17 -2.80
N ILE A 47 8.87 2.00 -1.87
CA ILE A 47 9.84 3.04 -1.50
C ILE A 47 10.67 3.46 -2.70
N LYS A 48 11.19 2.48 -3.46
CA LYS A 48 12.10 2.73 -4.58
C LYS A 48 11.43 3.43 -5.77
N THR A 49 10.21 3.02 -6.10
CA THR A 49 9.50 3.49 -7.30
C THR A 49 8.60 4.69 -7.05
N GLY A 50 8.23 4.94 -5.78
CA GLY A 50 7.19 5.89 -5.43
C GLY A 50 5.79 5.44 -5.88
N GLN A 51 5.60 4.20 -6.32
CA GLN A 51 4.32 3.64 -6.76
C GLN A 51 3.87 2.56 -5.79
N ALA A 52 2.59 2.57 -5.40
CA ALA A 52 2.07 1.57 -4.47
C ALA A 52 2.10 0.16 -5.08
N THR A 53 2.89 -0.72 -4.47
CA THR A 53 3.01 -2.14 -4.81
C THR A 53 2.57 -2.96 -3.63
N TYR A 54 1.61 -3.86 -3.84
CA TYR A 54 1.02 -4.70 -2.80
C TYR A 54 1.37 -6.17 -3.01
N TRP A 55 1.10 -6.98 -2.00
CA TRP A 55 1.07 -8.44 -2.08
C TRP A 55 -0.37 -8.94 -2.19
N SER A 56 -0.68 -9.63 -3.27
CA SER A 56 -1.98 -10.28 -3.44
C SER A 56 -2.00 -11.61 -2.69
N ARG A 57 -2.78 -11.68 -1.61
CA ARG A 57 -2.91 -12.93 -0.81
C ARG A 57 -3.54 -14.08 -1.59
N SER A 58 -4.45 -13.79 -2.51
CA SER A 58 -5.14 -14.81 -3.32
C SER A 58 -4.30 -15.29 -4.50
N ARG A 59 -3.49 -14.41 -5.09
CA ARG A 59 -2.62 -14.74 -6.24
C ARG A 59 -1.20 -15.11 -5.83
N ASN A 60 -0.84 -14.88 -4.57
CA ASN A 60 0.48 -15.13 -4.01
C ASN A 60 1.62 -14.47 -4.82
N GLU A 61 1.40 -13.20 -5.21
CA GLU A 61 2.28 -12.45 -6.09
C GLU A 61 2.28 -10.95 -5.76
N LEU A 62 3.30 -10.26 -6.24
CA LEU A 62 3.36 -8.79 -6.23
C LEU A 62 2.37 -8.19 -7.22
N TRP A 63 1.79 -7.06 -6.85
CA TRP A 63 0.84 -6.32 -7.66
C TRP A 63 1.07 -4.81 -7.54
N VAL A 64 1.56 -4.21 -8.61
CA VAL A 64 1.64 -2.74 -8.73
C VAL A 64 0.23 -2.21 -9.02
N LYS A 65 -0.29 -1.37 -8.12
CA LYS A 65 -1.65 -0.84 -8.24
C LYS A 65 -1.79 -0.03 -9.52
N GLY A 66 -2.79 -0.40 -10.33
CA GLY A 66 -3.08 0.28 -11.59
C GLY A 66 -2.18 -0.11 -12.76
N ALA A 67 -1.25 -1.07 -12.61
CA ALA A 67 -0.38 -1.50 -13.72
C ALA A 67 -1.16 -1.97 -14.96
N THR A 68 -2.33 -2.59 -14.77
CA THR A 68 -3.21 -3.01 -15.86
C THR A 68 -4.29 -1.98 -16.20
N SER A 69 -4.86 -1.31 -15.19
CA SER A 69 -6.03 -0.44 -15.39
C SER A 69 -5.71 1.04 -15.61
N GLY A 70 -4.46 1.46 -15.39
CA GLY A 70 -4.06 2.87 -15.34
C GLY A 70 -4.40 3.60 -14.03
N ASN A 71 -5.16 2.98 -13.12
CA ASN A 71 -5.56 3.59 -11.84
C ASN A 71 -4.45 3.48 -10.78
N THR A 72 -3.37 4.22 -11.00
CA THR A 72 -2.13 4.19 -10.21
C THR A 72 -2.23 4.98 -8.90
N GLN A 73 -1.25 4.77 -8.02
CA GLN A 73 -1.13 5.44 -6.73
C GLN A 73 0.31 5.93 -6.56
N LEU A 74 0.49 7.25 -6.71
CA LEU A 74 1.77 7.90 -6.46
C LEU A 74 1.91 8.17 -4.96
N ILE A 75 2.97 7.67 -4.34
CA ILE A 75 3.22 7.78 -2.90
C ILE A 75 3.86 9.14 -2.58
N HIS A 76 3.23 9.89 -1.68
CA HIS A 76 3.79 11.11 -1.09
C HIS A 76 4.43 10.87 0.27
N ALA A 77 3.87 9.94 1.06
CA ALA A 77 4.44 9.57 2.36
C ALA A 77 4.11 8.13 2.73
N ILE A 78 5.01 7.52 3.49
CA ILE A 78 4.87 6.20 4.08
C ILE A 78 5.06 6.39 5.59
N TRP A 79 4.04 6.04 6.36
CA TRP A 79 4.08 6.08 7.81
C TRP A 79 3.98 4.66 8.33
N LEU A 80 4.78 4.36 9.35
CA LEU A 80 4.66 3.14 10.13
C LEU A 80 3.94 3.48 11.43
N ASP A 81 3.08 2.59 11.92
CA ASP A 81 2.45 2.75 13.22
C ASP A 81 3.43 2.51 14.38
N CYS A 82 2.95 2.66 15.62
CA CYS A 82 3.83 2.77 16.78
C CYS A 82 4.50 1.46 17.20
N ASP A 83 3.92 0.31 16.86
CA ASP A 83 4.48 -1.01 17.14
C ASP A 83 4.90 -1.77 15.88
N GLY A 84 4.85 -1.12 14.71
CA GLY A 84 5.51 -1.58 13.49
C GLY A 84 4.76 -2.66 12.72
N ASP A 85 3.45 -2.79 12.93
CA ASP A 85 2.63 -3.81 12.25
C ASP A 85 1.61 -3.26 11.26
N ALA A 86 1.50 -1.94 11.10
CA ALA A 86 0.68 -1.36 10.05
C ALA A 86 1.37 -0.17 9.36
N ILE A 87 1.07 -0.01 8.06
CA ILE A 87 1.54 1.11 7.25
C ILE A 87 0.36 1.99 6.86
N LEU A 88 0.55 3.30 6.92
CA LEU A 88 -0.31 4.28 6.28
C LEU A 88 0.43 4.89 5.07
N LEU A 89 -0.11 4.65 3.87
CA LEU A 89 0.30 5.35 2.66
C LEU A 89 -0.54 6.60 2.45
N LYS A 90 0.13 7.74 2.23
CA LYS A 90 -0.49 8.95 1.70
C LYS A 90 -0.19 9.00 0.21
N VAL A 91 -1.21 8.90 -0.63
CA VAL A 91 -1.05 8.78 -2.08
C VAL A 91 -1.87 9.81 -2.84
N GLU A 92 -1.39 10.19 -4.02
CA GLU A 92 -2.23 10.78 -5.06
C GLU A 92 -2.79 9.63 -5.92
N GLN A 93 -4.12 9.48 -5.93
CA GLN A 93 -4.80 8.43 -6.67
C GLN A 93 -5.20 8.93 -8.06
N ASN A 94 -4.61 8.34 -9.11
CA ASN A 94 -5.09 8.51 -10.48
C ASN A 94 -6.29 7.60 -10.74
N GLY A 95 -7.36 8.14 -11.33
CA GLY A 95 -8.61 7.39 -11.52
C GLY A 95 -9.22 6.92 -10.19
N VAL A 96 -9.63 5.64 -10.15
CA VAL A 96 -10.39 5.07 -9.03
C VAL A 96 -9.62 3.96 -8.30
N ALA A 97 -9.70 3.92 -6.97
CA ALA A 97 -9.02 2.87 -6.20
C ALA A 97 -9.73 1.53 -6.34
N CYS A 98 -11.08 1.53 -6.36
CA CYS A 98 -11.89 0.32 -6.37
C CYS A 98 -12.12 -0.22 -7.79
N HIS A 99 -12.23 -1.54 -7.91
CA HIS A 99 -12.56 -2.21 -9.18
C HIS A 99 -14.04 -2.07 -9.58
N THR A 100 -14.90 -1.58 -8.69
CA THR A 100 -16.32 -1.30 -8.95
C THR A 100 -16.54 0.01 -9.70
N GLY A 101 -15.51 0.85 -9.80
CA GLY A 101 -15.62 2.20 -10.36
C GLY A 101 -15.65 3.31 -9.29
N ASP A 102 -15.66 2.97 -8.00
CA ASP A 102 -15.68 3.93 -6.91
C ASP A 102 -14.29 4.43 -6.52
N LYS A 103 -14.20 5.71 -6.11
CA LYS A 103 -12.94 6.34 -5.67
C LYS A 103 -12.30 5.56 -4.51
N SER A 104 -13.11 5.14 -3.53
CA SER A 104 -12.70 4.34 -2.37
C SER A 104 -13.41 2.97 -2.39
N CYS A 105 -12.75 1.93 -1.87
CA CYS A 105 -13.36 0.64 -1.59
C CYS A 105 -14.40 0.70 -0.45
N PHE A 106 -14.39 1.75 0.37
CA PHE A 106 -15.26 1.91 1.54
C PHE A 106 -16.52 2.73 1.21
N HIS A 107 -17.23 2.35 0.15
CA HIS A 107 -18.39 3.09 -0.37
C HIS A 107 -19.75 2.58 0.17
N GLN A 108 -19.77 1.52 0.98
CA GLN A 108 -20.99 0.94 1.54
C GLN A 108 -21.07 1.21 3.05
N ASN A 109 -22.13 1.91 3.49
CA ASN A 109 -22.47 2.04 4.90
C ASN A 109 -23.36 0.86 5.34
N ILE A 110 -23.13 0.35 6.56
CA ILE A 110 -23.82 -0.80 7.14
C ILE A 110 -24.47 -0.49 8.50
N LYS A 111 -24.61 0.79 8.85
CA LYS A 111 -25.24 1.27 10.09
C LYS A 111 -26.43 2.17 9.80
#